data_AF-A0AAD4P129-F1
#
_entry.id   AF-A0AAD4P129-F1
#
_cell.length_a   1.000
_cell.length_b   1.000
_cell.length_c   1.000
_cell.angle_alpha   90.00
_cell.angle_beta   90.00
_cell.angle_gamma   90.00
#
_symmetry.space_group_name_H-M   'P 1'
#
loop_
_entity.id
_entity.type
_entity.pdbx_description
1 polymer ?
#
loop_
_entity_poly.entity_id
_entity_poly.type
_entity_poly.pdbx_seq_one_letter_code
_entity_poly.pdbx_strand_id
1 'polypeptide(L)'
;MGDFLSSIGRLQAEQQKQVQEFQLTEKFNSLDTRVSNLESVISNKLISPQVISIYNDLYVPALRPLRQVAKLLLWVSTSSTTIFGVSTESMQLSFDPRDNSIPTILLIMQMHLYSQGGLQTEGIFKINVANSQEEFVRDQLNRVVVPEGTDVHCLAGLIKSAD
;
A
#
# COMPACT_ATOMS: atom_id res chain seq x y z
N MET A 1 28.47 -10.27 28.87
CA MET A 1 28.36 -11.51 28.08
C MET A 1 26.92 -11.78 27.64
N GLY A 2 25.93 -11.73 28.55
CA GLY A 2 24.51 -11.97 28.22
C GLY A 2 23.93 -11.01 27.16
N ASP A 3 24.22 -9.71 27.26
CA ASP A 3 23.68 -8.70 26.32
C ASP A 3 24.23 -8.86 24.90
N PHE A 4 25.50 -9.25 24.79
CA PHE A 4 26.15 -9.50 23.51
C PHE A 4 25.51 -10.69 22.78
N LEU A 5 25.26 -11.80 23.50
CA LEU A 5 24.58 -12.97 22.95
C LEU A 5 23.10 -12.69 22.61
N SER A 6 22.42 -11.83 23.39
CA SER A 6 21.06 -11.36 23.08
C SER A 6 21.03 -10.55 21.79
N SER A 7 21.97 -9.62 21.59
CA SER A 7 22.07 -8.82 20.35
C SER A 7 22.38 -9.67 19.13
N ILE A 8 23.26 -10.67 19.25
CA ILE A 8 23.52 -11.63 18.16
C ILE A 8 22.25 -12.41 17.82
N GLY A 9 21.51 -12.90 18.82
CA GLY A 9 20.24 -13.61 18.58
C GLY A 9 19.19 -12.76 17.86
N ARG A 10 19.08 -11.47 18.21
CA ARG A 10 18.16 -10.53 17.53
C ARG A 10 18.59 -10.25 16.09
N LEU A 11 19.87 -9.99 15.87
CA LEU A 11 20.41 -9.76 14.52
C LEU A 11 20.21 -10.96 13.60
N GLN A 12 20.37 -12.17 14.15
CA GLN A 12 20.18 -13.41 13.39
C GLN A 12 18.70 -13.63 13.04
N ALA A 13 17.79 -13.32 13.97
CA ALA A 13 16.35 -13.34 13.69
C ALA A 13 15.94 -12.29 12.65
N GLU A 14 16.50 -11.08 12.71
CA GLU A 14 16.23 -10.01 11.74
C GLU A 14 16.73 -10.38 10.33
N GLN A 15 17.94 -10.94 10.23
CA GLN A 15 18.47 -11.42 8.94
C GLN A 15 17.61 -12.55 8.37
N GLN A 16 17.16 -13.48 9.21
CA GLN A 16 16.33 -14.59 8.76
C GLN A 16 14.94 -14.13 8.30
N LYS A 17 14.37 -13.12 8.98
CA LYS A 17 13.14 -12.45 8.55
C LYS A 17 13.30 -11.77 7.19
N GLN A 18 14.38 -11.00 6.98
CA GLN A 18 14.64 -10.34 5.70
C GLN A 18 14.84 -11.33 4.54
N VAL A 19 15.53 -12.46 4.79
CA VAL A 19 15.68 -13.53 3.79
C VAL A 19 14.32 -14.11 3.40
N GLN A 20 13.43 -14.28 4.37
CA GLN A 20 12.11 -14.86 4.14
C GLN A 20 11.18 -13.88 3.39
N GLU A 21 11.26 -12.59 3.70
CA GLU A 21 10.57 -11.51 2.98
C GLU A 21 11.06 -11.35 1.54
N PHE A 22 12.37 -11.44 1.32
CA PHE A 22 12.96 -11.44 -0.03
C PHE A 22 12.47 -12.63 -0.86
N GLN A 23 12.44 -13.84 -0.28
CA GLN A 23 11.92 -15.03 -0.95
C GLN A 23 10.42 -14.94 -1.27
N LEU A 24 9.63 -14.31 -0.39
CA LEU A 24 8.21 -14.07 -0.63
C LEU A 24 8.01 -13.08 -1.78
N THR A 25 8.84 -12.03 -1.83
CA THR A 25 8.85 -11.02 -2.89
C THR A 25 9.17 -11.63 -4.26
N GLU A 26 10.21 -12.45 -4.34
CA GLU A 26 10.58 -13.18 -5.56
C GLU A 26 9.46 -14.10 -6.06
N LYS A 27 8.82 -14.84 -5.15
CA LYS A 27 7.67 -15.69 -5.48
C LYS A 27 6.48 -14.88 -5.99
N PHE A 28 6.23 -13.72 -5.38
CA PHE A 28 5.15 -12.83 -5.81
C PHE A 28 5.42 -12.26 -7.20
N ASN A 29 6.63 -11.76 -7.47
CA ASN A 29 7.02 -11.22 -8.79
C ASN A 29 6.94 -12.30 -9.89
N SER A 30 7.38 -13.52 -9.57
CA SER A 30 7.22 -14.68 -10.46
C SER A 30 5.75 -14.98 -10.74
N LEU A 31 4.90 -14.94 -9.72
CA LEU A 31 3.46 -15.17 -9.88
C LEU A 31 2.79 -14.06 -10.69
N ASP A 32 3.12 -12.78 -10.43
CA ASP A 32 2.53 -11.64 -11.16
C ASP A 32 2.92 -11.70 -12.65
N THR A 33 4.17 -12.05 -12.95
CA THR A 33 4.63 -12.28 -14.33
C THR A 33 3.84 -13.41 -15.01
N ARG A 34 3.59 -14.51 -14.30
CA ARG A 34 2.80 -15.64 -14.83
C ARG A 34 1.33 -15.26 -15.05
N VAL A 35 0.74 -14.49 -14.14
CA VAL A 35 -0.64 -14.01 -14.30
C VAL A 35 -0.72 -13.05 -15.48
N SER A 36 0.20 -12.10 -15.63
CA SER A 36 0.24 -11.20 -16.78
C SER A 36 0.43 -11.94 -18.12
N ASN A 37 1.28 -12.97 -18.13
CA ASN A 37 1.43 -13.84 -19.31
C ASN A 37 0.16 -14.62 -19.62
N LEU A 38 -0.56 -15.11 -18.60
CA LEU A 38 -1.86 -15.77 -18.78
C LEU A 38 -2.92 -14.79 -19.29
N GLU A 39 -2.99 -13.56 -18.77
CA GLU A 39 -3.89 -12.51 -19.24
C GLU A 39 -3.61 -12.16 -20.72
N SER A 40 -2.33 -12.09 -21.11
CA SER A 40 -1.91 -11.93 -22.51
C SER A 40 -2.33 -13.12 -23.38
N VAL A 41 -2.15 -14.35 -22.90
CA VAL A 41 -2.56 -15.56 -23.64
C VAL A 41 -4.09 -15.67 -23.76
N ILE A 42 -4.85 -15.34 -22.71
CA ILE A 42 -6.31 -15.30 -22.75
C ILE A 42 -6.77 -14.26 -23.77
N SER A 43 -6.18 -13.07 -23.75
CA SER A 43 -6.48 -11.98 -24.70
C SER A 43 -6.14 -12.36 -26.16
N ASN A 44 -5.12 -13.20 -26.37
CA ASN A 44 -4.62 -13.55 -27.71
C ASN A 44 -5.11 -14.88 -28.27
N LYS A 45 -5.52 -15.85 -27.43
CA LYS A 45 -5.77 -17.23 -27.86
C LYS A 45 -7.17 -17.76 -27.66
N LEU A 46 -8.04 -17.12 -26.88
CA LEU A 46 -9.38 -17.63 -26.64
C LEU A 46 -10.44 -16.52 -26.58
N ILE A 47 -11.29 -16.58 -27.61
CA ILE A 47 -12.71 -16.21 -27.64
C ILE A 47 -13.02 -14.82 -28.22
N SER A 48 -14.08 -14.77 -29.05
CA SER A 48 -14.74 -13.58 -29.63
C SER A 48 -14.54 -12.30 -28.81
N PRO A 49 -14.41 -11.10 -29.43
CA PRO A 49 -14.31 -9.82 -28.72
C PRO A 49 -15.31 -9.64 -27.56
N GLN A 50 -16.48 -10.27 -27.68
CA GLN A 50 -17.54 -10.28 -26.67
C GLN A 50 -17.15 -10.99 -25.37
N VAL A 51 -16.32 -12.05 -25.41
CA VAL A 51 -15.93 -12.80 -24.21
C VAL A 51 -14.69 -12.21 -23.54
N ILE A 52 -13.81 -11.55 -24.30
CA ILE A 52 -12.76 -10.69 -23.74
C ILE A 52 -13.40 -9.52 -22.97
N SER A 53 -14.45 -8.90 -23.52
CA SER A 53 -15.24 -7.89 -22.80
C SER A 53 -15.81 -8.47 -21.51
N ILE A 54 -16.50 -9.61 -21.54
CA ILE A 54 -17.06 -10.22 -20.33
C ILE A 54 -15.98 -10.56 -19.30
N TYR A 55 -14.83 -11.09 -19.72
CA TYR A 55 -13.70 -11.39 -18.81
C TYR A 55 -13.12 -10.10 -18.18
N ASN A 56 -12.95 -9.05 -18.97
CA ASN A 56 -12.46 -7.75 -18.52
C ASN A 56 -13.49 -7.00 -17.66
N ASP A 57 -14.78 -7.19 -17.89
CA ASP A 57 -15.88 -6.54 -17.17
C ASP A 57 -16.21 -7.25 -15.85
N LEU A 58 -16.03 -8.58 -15.79
CA LEU A 58 -16.44 -9.38 -14.63
C LEU A 58 -15.26 -9.77 -13.71
N TYR A 59 -14.09 -10.08 -14.27
CA TYR A 59 -13.00 -10.75 -13.53
C TYR A 59 -11.84 -9.81 -13.15
N VAL A 60 -11.40 -8.97 -14.09
CA VAL A 60 -10.31 -7.99 -13.87
C VAL A 60 -10.65 -6.97 -12.76
N PRO A 61 -11.90 -6.44 -12.63
CA PRO A 61 -12.27 -5.54 -11.54
C PRO A 61 -12.34 -6.26 -10.19
N ALA A 62 -12.70 -7.54 -10.17
CA ALA A 62 -12.79 -8.34 -8.95
C ALA A 62 -11.39 -8.77 -8.42
N LEU A 63 -10.42 -8.96 -9.32
CA LEU A 63 -9.04 -9.32 -8.96
C LEU A 63 -8.13 -8.12 -8.65
N ARG A 64 -8.44 -6.93 -9.18
CA ARG A 64 -7.68 -5.70 -8.91
C ARG A 64 -7.50 -5.39 -7.41
N PRO A 65 -8.56 -5.43 -6.57
CA PRO A 65 -8.44 -5.21 -5.13
C PRO A 65 -7.51 -6.23 -4.47
N LEU A 66 -7.60 -7.51 -4.86
CA LEU A 66 -6.77 -8.57 -4.27
C LEU A 66 -5.29 -8.44 -4.64
N ARG A 67 -4.97 -8.07 -5.88
CA ARG A 67 -3.60 -7.74 -6.31
C ARG A 67 -3.06 -6.51 -5.58
N GLN A 68 -3.89 -5.49 -5.41
CA GLN A 68 -3.51 -4.26 -4.73
C GLN A 68 -3.30 -4.48 -3.24
N VAL A 69 -4.17 -5.26 -2.60
CA VAL A 69 -4.02 -5.70 -1.20
C VAL A 69 -2.80 -6.59 -1.04
N ALA A 70 -2.52 -7.52 -1.95
CA ALA A 70 -1.32 -8.35 -1.90
C ALA A 70 -0.02 -7.52 -2.08
N LYS A 71 -0.03 -6.54 -2.99
CA LYS A 71 1.07 -5.56 -3.14
C LYS A 71 1.22 -4.69 -1.90
N LEU A 72 0.11 -4.26 -1.28
CA LEU A 72 0.11 -3.48 -0.03
C LEU A 72 0.67 -4.29 1.15
N LEU A 73 0.27 -5.55 1.28
CA LEU A 73 0.74 -6.45 2.34
C LEU A 73 2.22 -6.77 2.18
N LEU A 74 2.68 -6.99 0.94
CA LEU A 74 4.09 -7.15 0.64
C LEU A 74 4.86 -5.85 0.96
N TRP A 75 4.28 -4.69 0.63
CA TRP A 75 4.86 -3.38 0.90
C TRP A 75 5.09 -3.11 2.38
N VAL A 76 4.06 -3.34 3.21
CA VAL A 76 4.12 -3.25 4.69
C VAL A 76 5.30 -4.05 5.25
N SER A 77 5.66 -5.15 4.59
CA SER A 77 6.73 -6.05 5.02
C SER A 77 8.13 -5.59 4.64
N THR A 78 8.28 -4.60 3.74
CA THR A 78 9.58 -4.27 3.10
C THR A 78 10.09 -2.84 3.35
N SER A 79 9.27 -1.94 3.89
CA SER A 79 9.63 -0.52 3.97
C SER A 79 10.22 -0.13 5.32
N SER A 80 11.53 0.15 5.31
CA SER A 80 12.32 0.63 6.47
C SER A 80 12.56 2.16 6.42
N THR A 81 11.76 2.93 5.67
CA THR A 81 12.09 4.32 5.31
C THR A 81 10.95 5.28 5.63
N THR A 82 11.31 6.50 6.08
CA THR A 82 10.38 7.61 6.32
C THR A 82 9.64 7.99 5.04
N ILE A 83 8.34 8.20 5.13
CA ILE A 83 7.45 8.36 3.97
C ILE A 83 7.10 9.84 3.71
N PHE A 84 7.19 10.68 4.74
CA PHE A 84 6.99 12.12 4.62
C PHE A 84 8.31 12.88 4.47
N GLY A 85 8.28 14.02 3.77
CA GLY A 85 9.44 14.90 3.60
C GLY A 85 10.55 14.32 2.71
N VAL A 86 10.23 13.28 1.93
CA VAL A 86 11.12 12.72 0.91
C VAL A 86 10.85 13.40 -0.44
N SER A 87 11.83 13.38 -1.33
CA SER A 87 11.64 13.89 -2.69
C SER A 87 10.61 13.06 -3.45
N THR A 88 9.92 13.66 -4.42
CA THR A 88 8.90 12.97 -5.23
C THR A 88 9.47 11.78 -6.01
N GLU A 89 10.76 11.82 -6.36
CA GLU A 89 11.47 10.72 -7.03
C GLU A 89 11.79 9.56 -6.10
N SER A 90 11.87 9.82 -4.79
CA SER A 90 12.15 8.84 -3.74
C SER A 90 10.87 8.27 -3.11
N MET A 91 9.71 8.85 -3.44
CA MET A 91 8.44 8.34 -2.96
C MET A 91 8.15 6.97 -3.56
N GLN A 92 7.56 6.11 -2.74
CA GLN A 92 7.06 4.83 -3.22
C GLN A 92 5.75 5.02 -3.98
N LEU A 93 5.73 4.60 -5.24
CA LEU A 93 4.60 4.80 -6.13
C LEU A 93 3.80 3.51 -6.30
N SER A 94 2.49 3.67 -6.50
CA SER A 94 1.51 2.64 -6.85
C SER A 94 0.62 3.18 -7.96
N PHE A 95 -0.16 2.30 -8.60
CA PHE A 95 -1.04 2.69 -9.71
C PHE A 95 -2.50 2.77 -9.27
N ASP A 96 -3.16 3.86 -9.65
CA ASP A 96 -4.62 3.96 -9.54
C ASP A 96 -5.32 3.12 -10.63
N PRO A 97 -6.65 2.94 -10.57
CA PRO A 97 -7.38 2.18 -11.58
C PRO A 97 -7.30 2.75 -13.02
N ARG A 98 -6.80 3.98 -13.17
CA ARG A 98 -6.59 4.68 -14.45
C ARG A 98 -5.12 4.63 -14.89
N ASP A 99 -4.29 3.84 -14.21
CA ASP A 99 -2.85 3.66 -14.48
C ASP A 99 -1.99 4.91 -14.21
N ASN A 100 -2.48 5.82 -13.36
CA ASN A 100 -1.67 6.94 -12.90
C ASN A 100 -0.76 6.50 -11.76
N SER A 101 0.50 6.93 -11.82
CA SER A 101 1.45 6.75 -10.72
C SER A 101 1.12 7.72 -9.58
N ILE A 102 0.77 7.17 -8.42
CA ILE A 102 0.39 7.92 -7.22
C ILE A 102 1.26 7.45 -6.05
N PRO A 103 1.78 8.37 -5.20
CA PRO A 103 2.38 7.99 -3.93
C PRO A 103 1.50 7.02 -3.14
N THR A 104 2.06 5.86 -2.81
CA THR A 104 1.36 4.73 -2.18
C THR A 104 0.70 5.16 -0.87
N ILE A 105 1.35 6.07 -0.13
CA ILE A 105 0.82 6.62 1.11
C ILE A 105 -0.50 7.38 0.93
N LEU A 106 -0.67 8.10 -0.18
CA LEU A 106 -1.91 8.81 -0.48
C LEU A 106 -3.05 7.83 -0.71
N LEU A 107 -2.79 6.71 -1.39
CA LEU A 107 -3.79 5.66 -1.60
C LEU A 107 -4.22 5.01 -0.28
N ILE A 108 -3.29 4.78 0.64
CA ILE A 108 -3.58 4.16 1.95
C ILE A 108 -4.40 5.10 2.85
N MET A 109 -3.99 6.38 2.93
CA MET A 109 -4.73 7.38 3.70
C MET A 109 -6.12 7.60 3.12
N GLN A 110 -6.26 7.68 1.78
CA GLN A 110 -7.54 7.80 1.10
C GLN A 110 -8.45 6.59 1.38
N MET A 111 -7.91 5.37 1.29
CA MET A 111 -8.68 4.15 1.58
C MET A 111 -9.20 4.14 3.01
N HIS A 112 -8.37 4.52 3.99
CA HIS A 112 -8.80 4.63 5.38
C HIS A 112 -9.88 5.70 5.57
N LEU A 113 -9.67 6.89 4.99
CA LEU A 113 -10.64 7.97 5.02
C LEU A 113 -12.02 7.52 4.51
N TYR A 114 -12.06 6.79 3.39
CA TYR A 114 -13.31 6.27 2.83
C TYR A 114 -13.92 5.16 3.69
N SER A 115 -13.11 4.23 4.21
CA SER A 115 -13.59 3.13 5.06
C SER A 115 -14.23 3.62 6.37
N GLN A 116 -13.79 4.78 6.87
CA GLN A 116 -14.29 5.41 8.09
C GLN A 116 -15.44 6.40 7.84
N GLY A 117 -15.95 6.49 6.62
CA GLY A 117 -17.06 7.39 6.28
C GLY A 117 -16.66 8.86 6.18
N GLY A 118 -15.39 9.16 5.90
CA GLY A 118 -14.87 10.53 5.78
C GLY A 118 -15.56 11.36 4.69
N LEU A 119 -16.15 10.72 3.67
CA LEU A 119 -16.94 11.41 2.63
C LEU A 119 -18.28 11.94 3.16
N GLN A 120 -18.82 11.35 4.21
CA GLN A 120 -20.05 11.77 4.87
C GLN A 120 -19.78 12.73 6.03
N THR A 121 -18.52 12.90 6.43
CA THR A 121 -18.14 13.75 7.54
C THR A 121 -18.23 15.23 7.16
N GLU A 122 -18.99 16.00 7.95
CA GLU A 122 -19.12 17.44 7.77
C GLU A 122 -17.75 18.14 7.88
N GLY A 123 -17.43 19.00 6.92
CA GLY A 123 -16.18 19.78 7.00
C GLY A 123 -14.91 18.96 6.79
N ILE A 124 -14.99 17.77 6.18
CA ILE A 124 -13.82 17.04 5.71
C ILE A 124 -12.92 17.93 4.84
N PHE A 125 -11.61 17.88 5.03
CA PHE A 125 -10.60 18.79 4.44
C PHE A 125 -10.70 20.29 4.84
N LYS A 126 -11.70 20.70 5.61
CA LYS A 126 -11.88 22.08 6.09
C LYS A 126 -11.50 22.26 7.56
N ILE A 127 -11.84 21.26 8.39
CA ILE A 127 -11.56 21.29 9.83
C ILE A 127 -10.13 20.80 10.05
N ASN A 128 -9.34 21.58 10.80
CA ASN A 128 -8.00 21.19 11.25
C ASN A 128 -8.07 20.56 12.64
N VAL A 129 -7.26 19.54 12.88
CA VAL A 129 -7.14 18.89 14.19
C VAL A 129 -5.91 19.40 14.92
N ALA A 130 -5.71 18.99 16.17
CA ALA A 130 -4.54 19.40 16.94
C ALA A 130 -3.23 18.88 16.29
N ASN A 131 -2.23 19.76 16.17
CA ASN A 131 -0.94 19.44 15.55
C ASN A 131 -0.26 18.20 16.14
N SER A 132 -0.38 17.99 17.46
CA SER A 132 0.19 16.82 18.15
C SER A 132 -0.43 15.50 17.71
N GLN A 133 -1.71 15.52 17.33
CA GLN A 133 -2.41 14.34 16.83
C GLN A 133 -1.98 14.01 15.39
N GLU A 134 -1.82 15.03 14.55
CA GLU A 134 -1.28 14.84 13.20
C GLU A 134 0.17 14.33 13.24
N GLU A 135 1.02 14.86 14.12
CA GLU A 135 2.39 14.39 14.31
C GLU A 135 2.45 12.93 14.75
N PHE A 136 1.62 12.55 15.72
CA PHE A 136 1.52 11.15 16.16
C PHE A 136 1.12 10.22 15.01
N VAL A 137 0.10 10.57 14.24
CA VAL A 137 -0.37 9.74 13.11
C VAL A 137 0.68 9.70 12.00
N ARG A 138 1.37 10.82 11.72
CA ARG A 138 2.47 10.90 10.74
C ARG A 138 3.61 9.93 11.09
N ASP A 139 3.97 9.83 12.37
CA ASP A 139 4.99 8.89 12.85
C ASP A 139 4.59 7.42 12.67
N GLN A 140 3.30 7.10 12.84
CA GLN A 140 2.79 5.75 12.57
C GLN A 140 2.75 5.45 11.08
N LEU A 141 2.37 6.44 10.26
CA LEU A 141 2.35 6.34 8.81
C LEU A 141 3.76 6.17 8.22
N ASN A 142 4.80 6.74 8.83
CA ASN A 142 6.20 6.44 8.47
C ASN A 142 6.55 4.95 8.59
N ARG A 143 5.73 4.18 9.32
CA ARG A 143 5.83 2.72 9.45
C ARG A 143 4.77 1.99 8.64
N VAL A 144 4.11 2.68 7.69
CA VAL A 144 3.05 2.12 6.85
C VAL A 144 1.77 1.76 7.63
N VAL A 145 1.64 2.20 8.88
CA VAL A 145 0.49 1.88 9.74
C VAL A 145 -0.41 3.10 9.93
N VAL A 146 -1.70 2.92 9.68
CA VAL A 146 -2.74 3.89 10.09
C VAL A 146 -3.36 3.37 11.39
N PRO A 147 -3.25 4.08 12.52
CA PRO A 147 -3.84 3.64 13.78
C PRO A 147 -5.37 3.51 13.67
N GLU A 148 -5.92 2.47 14.29
CA GLU A 148 -7.37 2.32 14.42
C GLU A 148 -7.96 3.48 15.25
N GLY A 149 -9.11 4.00 14.83
CA GLY A 149 -9.73 5.16 15.46
C GLY A 149 -9.03 6.51 15.19
N THR A 150 -8.12 6.57 14.21
CA THR A 150 -7.59 7.85 13.74
C THR A 150 -8.72 8.77 13.29
N ASP A 151 -8.74 10.00 13.77
CA ASP A 151 -9.74 11.01 13.38
C ASP A 151 -9.68 11.29 11.86
N VAL A 152 -10.84 11.29 11.20
CA VAL A 152 -10.94 11.49 9.75
C VAL A 152 -10.51 12.89 9.29
N HIS A 153 -10.66 13.92 10.13
CA HIS A 153 -10.11 15.25 9.87
C HIS A 153 -8.59 15.27 9.98
N CYS A 154 -8.00 14.42 10.83
CA CYS A 154 -6.55 14.27 10.97
C CYS A 154 -5.97 13.63 9.70
N LEU A 155 -6.59 12.54 9.22
CA LEU A 155 -6.23 11.94 7.93
C LEU A 155 -6.38 12.92 6.76
N ALA A 156 -7.46 13.72 6.76
CA ALA A 156 -7.67 14.74 5.73
C ALA A 156 -6.60 15.83 5.76
N GLY A 157 -6.19 16.29 6.95
CA GLY A 157 -5.09 17.23 7.15
C GLY A 157 -3.77 16.66 6.65
N LEU A 158 -3.48 15.40 6.96
CA LEU A 158 -2.26 14.72 6.50
C LEU A 158 -2.20 14.55 4.98
N ILE A 159 -3.30 14.15 4.33
CA ILE A 159 -3.41 14.08 2.87
C ILE A 159 -3.14 15.45 2.24
N LYS A 160 -3.64 16.54 2.84
CA LYS A 160 -3.42 17.90 2.37
C LYS A 160 -1.96 18.36 2.53
N SER A 161 -1.28 17.87 3.56
CA SER A 161 0.11 18.22 3.88
C SER A 161 1.15 17.29 3.24
N ALA A 162 0.73 16.32 2.43
CA ALA A 162 1.59 15.29 1.86
C ALA A 162 2.38 15.74 0.60
N ASP A 163 2.64 17.04 0.49
CA ASP A 163 3.51 17.64 -0.53
C ASP A 163 5.00 17.42 -0.21
#